data_AF-A0A3D3PI00-F1
#
_entry.id   AF-A0A3D3PI00-F1
#
_cell.length_a   1.000
_cell.length_b   1.000
_cell.length_c   1.000
_cell.angle_alpha   90.00
_cell.angle_beta   90.00
_cell.angle_gamma   90.00
#
_symmetry.space_group_name_H-M   'P 1'
#
loop_
_entity.id
_entity.type
_entity.pdbx_description
1 polymer ?
#
loop_
_entity_poly.entity_id
_entity_poly.type
_entity_poly.pdbx_seq_one_letter_code
_entity_poly.pdbx_strand_id
1 'polypeptide(L)'
;LRTFHVGGTASNIAAESQINAKFDGVIEFENIRTVIYESEEGPLEIVLGRSGEFRIVEPNTGKIIMTNNIPYGSYLYVKEGDKLKKGDRICSWDPYNAVIISEFGGKISFDAVIEGVTFREESDDQTGHREKVVIDTRDKTKNPVVRITDKKGEVIKGYNIPVGAHISVDEGEAVKIGAVIAKIPRSTGKTRDITGGLPRVTELFEARNPSNPAVVTEIDGVVTLGGVKRGNREISIESKDGQVKKYLVPLSKHILVQDNDFVKAGMPLSDGSISPADILAIKGPAAVQEYLVNGIQEVYRLQGVKINDKHFEVIVHQMMQKVQIEDPGDTRFLEKDSINRWDFMLENDEIYDKKVVTEPGDSTNLKAGQIVSLRKLRDENSVLKRKDMKLIEARDAVAATSSSILQGITRASLGTKSFISAASFQETTKVLNEAAINGKRDNLLGLKENVIVGHLIPSGTGLRSYERIIVGSQEEYDKLMASKKEEVEAVAE
;
A
#
# COMPACT_ATOMS: atom_id res chain seq x y z
N LEU A 1 0.48 -9.83 -27.96
CA LEU A 1 0.46 -10.34 -29.35
C LEU A 1 0.77 -9.25 -30.38
N ARG A 2 0.08 -8.09 -30.42
CA ARG A 2 0.37 -7.01 -31.38
C ARG A 2 1.75 -6.36 -31.19
N THR A 3 2.18 -6.15 -29.94
CA THR A 3 3.50 -5.56 -29.62
C THR A 3 4.68 -6.51 -29.83
N PHE A 4 4.48 -7.84 -29.77
CA PHE A 4 5.54 -8.81 -30.06
C PHE A 4 6.02 -8.76 -31.53
N HIS A 5 5.22 -8.21 -32.43
CA HIS A 5 5.56 -8.09 -33.86
C HIS A 5 6.23 -6.76 -34.23
N VAL A 6 6.17 -5.76 -33.34
CA VAL A 6 6.79 -4.46 -33.55
C VAL A 6 8.02 -4.44 -32.66
N GLY A 7 9.16 -4.91 -33.19
CA GLY A 7 10.40 -5.01 -32.43
C GLY A 7 10.71 -3.72 -31.66
N GLY A 8 10.56 -3.79 -30.33
CA GLY A 8 11.18 -2.93 -29.32
C GLY A 8 11.40 -1.47 -29.65
N THR A 9 10.37 -0.67 -29.92
CA THR A 9 10.50 0.79 -29.79
C THR A 9 10.41 1.18 -28.31
N ALA A 10 11.51 1.01 -27.59
CA ALA A 10 11.70 1.54 -26.25
C ALA A 10 11.66 3.07 -26.30
N SER A 11 10.53 3.66 -25.90
CA SER A 11 10.45 5.11 -25.71
C SER A 11 10.96 5.43 -24.31
N ASN A 12 12.15 6.05 -24.24
CA ASN A 12 12.66 6.59 -22.98
C ASN A 12 11.75 7.73 -22.54
N ILE A 13 10.99 7.51 -21.47
CA ILE A 13 10.40 8.60 -20.72
C ILE A 13 11.57 9.28 -20.02
N ALA A 14 11.85 10.54 -20.36
CA ALA A 14 12.92 11.32 -19.73
C ALA A 14 12.69 11.32 -18.21
N ALA A 15 13.63 10.76 -17.46
CA ALA A 15 13.61 10.79 -16.01
C ALA A 15 13.83 12.23 -15.55
N GLU A 16 12.97 12.72 -14.64
CA GLU A 16 13.18 14.02 -13.99
C GLU A 16 14.48 13.97 -13.18
N SER A 17 15.43 14.83 -13.54
CA SER A 17 16.78 14.92 -12.93
C SER A 17 17.03 16.25 -12.23
N GLN A 18 16.03 17.11 -12.16
CA GLN A 18 16.14 18.46 -11.61
C GLN A 18 14.81 18.96 -11.04
N ILE A 19 14.89 19.80 -10.02
CA ILE A 19 13.76 20.55 -9.48
C ILE A 19 13.95 22.01 -9.86
N ASN A 20 12.94 22.56 -10.52
CA ASN A 20 12.87 23.98 -10.87
C ASN A 20 11.78 24.67 -10.04
N ALA A 21 12.00 25.94 -9.71
CA ALA A 21 11.04 26.76 -8.99
C ALA A 21 9.74 26.90 -9.79
N LYS A 22 8.60 26.46 -9.21
CA LYS A 22 7.28 26.58 -9.85
C LYS A 22 6.65 27.96 -9.67
N PHE A 23 7.11 28.70 -8.67
CA PHE A 23 6.58 29.98 -8.23
C PHE A 23 7.72 30.93 -7.87
N ASP A 24 7.44 32.23 -7.92
CA ASP A 24 8.35 33.26 -7.44
C ASP A 24 8.30 33.29 -5.90
N GLY A 25 9.44 33.51 -5.25
CA GLY A 25 9.50 33.58 -3.79
C GLY A 25 10.93 33.59 -3.25
N VAL A 26 11.06 33.41 -1.94
CA VAL A 26 12.35 33.22 -1.26
C VAL A 26 12.47 31.75 -0.88
N ILE A 27 13.64 31.15 -1.09
CA ILE A 27 13.89 29.76 -0.66
C ILE A 27 14.35 29.71 0.80
N GLU A 28 13.75 28.81 1.57
CA GLU A 28 14.16 28.45 2.93
C GLU A 28 14.42 26.95 3.01
N PHE A 29 15.54 26.55 3.59
CA PHE A 29 15.91 25.16 3.79
C PHE A 29 15.62 24.72 5.22
N GLU A 30 15.16 23.47 5.35
CA GLU A 30 14.96 22.82 6.64
C GLU A 30 15.73 21.50 6.68
N ASN A 31 16.51 21.29 7.75
CA ASN A 31 17.29 20.07 7.98
C ASN A 31 18.28 19.69 6.86
N ILE A 32 18.81 20.68 6.13
CA ILE A 32 19.82 20.45 5.10
C ILE A 32 21.23 20.46 5.68
N ARG A 33 22.01 19.46 5.27
CA ARG A 33 23.47 19.43 5.45
C ARG A 33 24.11 19.36 4.07
N THR A 34 24.99 20.31 3.77
CA THR A 34 25.71 20.38 2.49
C THR A 34 27.22 20.36 2.70
N VAL A 35 27.94 19.94 1.67
CA VAL A 35 29.39 20.10 1.58
C VAL A 35 29.74 20.71 0.23
N ILE A 36 30.74 21.58 0.23
CA ILE A 36 31.28 22.16 -1.00
C ILE A 36 32.14 21.10 -1.67
N TYR A 37 31.76 20.72 -2.88
CA TYR A 37 32.50 19.84 -3.77
C TYR A 37 33.07 20.67 -4.92
N GLU A 38 34.38 20.61 -5.10
CA GLU A 38 35.05 21.25 -6.23
C GLU A 38 34.87 20.37 -7.48
N SER A 39 33.89 20.72 -8.32
CA SER A 39 33.72 20.12 -9.65
C SER A 39 34.64 20.81 -10.68
N GLU A 40 34.82 20.18 -11.84
CA GLU A 40 35.53 20.77 -12.98
C GLU A 40 34.88 22.07 -13.49
N GLU A 41 33.57 22.25 -13.24
CA GLU A 41 32.78 23.44 -13.61
C GLU A 41 32.70 24.51 -12.49
N GLY A 42 33.34 24.27 -11.35
CA GLY A 42 33.34 25.16 -10.18
C GLY A 42 32.85 24.52 -8.87
N PRO A 43 32.87 25.26 -7.76
CA PRO A 43 32.39 24.76 -6.47
C PRO A 43 30.86 24.60 -6.48
N LEU A 44 30.39 23.36 -6.30
CA LEU A 44 28.97 23.00 -6.16
C LEU A 44 28.69 22.51 -4.75
N GLU A 45 27.53 22.82 -4.20
CA GLU A 45 27.10 22.27 -2.92
C GLU A 45 26.38 20.94 -3.13
N ILE A 46 26.89 19.89 -2.50
CA ILE A 46 26.27 18.55 -2.51
C ILE A 46 25.51 18.33 -1.21
N VAL A 47 24.29 17.84 -1.33
CA VAL A 47 23.41 17.52 -0.19
C VAL A 47 23.78 16.17 0.41
N LEU A 48 24.16 16.18 1.69
CA LEU A 48 24.44 14.97 2.49
C LEU A 48 23.26 14.54 3.38
N GLY A 49 22.32 15.44 3.64
CA GLY A 49 21.10 15.10 4.39
C GLY A 49 20.12 14.28 3.55
N ARG A 50 19.46 13.28 4.17
CA ARG A 50 18.36 12.51 3.54
C ARG A 50 16.96 13.07 3.82
N SER A 51 16.86 13.91 4.84
CA SER A 51 15.63 14.55 5.34
C SER A 51 15.54 16.04 5.03
N GLY A 52 16.42 16.54 4.16
CA GLY A 52 16.43 17.93 3.75
C GLY A 52 15.17 18.29 2.96
N GLU A 53 14.51 19.37 3.34
CA GLU A 53 13.38 19.94 2.60
C GLU A 53 13.67 21.40 2.25
N PHE A 54 13.08 21.90 1.17
CA PHE A 54 13.02 23.33 0.89
C PHE A 54 11.58 23.82 0.87
N ARG A 55 11.42 25.08 1.25
CA ARG A 55 10.19 25.84 1.19
C ARG A 55 10.39 27.05 0.31
N ILE A 56 9.39 27.36 -0.50
CA ILE A 56 9.33 28.65 -1.19
C ILE A 56 8.31 29.50 -0.44
N VAL A 57 8.76 30.61 0.14
CA VAL A 57 7.94 31.53 0.91
C VAL A 57 7.71 32.83 0.15
N GLU A 58 6.54 33.43 0.34
CA GLU A 58 6.24 34.74 -0.24
C GLU A 58 6.95 35.86 0.56
N PRO A 59 7.70 36.77 -0.09
CA PRO A 59 8.56 37.76 0.60
C PRO A 59 7.83 38.69 1.58
N ASN A 60 6.53 38.95 1.35
CA ASN A 60 5.77 39.95 2.11
C ASN A 60 4.89 39.35 3.21
N THR A 61 4.44 38.10 3.05
CA THR A 61 3.48 37.47 3.96
C THR A 61 4.10 36.35 4.80
N GLY A 62 5.29 35.86 4.42
CA GLY A 62 5.89 34.66 5.03
C GLY A 62 5.08 33.39 4.80
N LYS A 63 4.10 33.42 3.89
CA LYS A 63 3.26 32.26 3.59
C LYS A 63 4.04 31.25 2.76
N ILE A 64 4.03 29.99 3.19
CA ILE A 64 4.62 28.87 2.45
C ILE A 64 3.77 28.60 1.20
N ILE A 65 4.38 28.76 0.02
CA ILE A 65 3.77 28.52 -1.29
C ILE A 65 3.95 27.06 -1.70
N MET A 66 5.14 26.52 -1.43
CA MET A 66 5.53 25.17 -1.83
C MET A 66 6.49 24.61 -0.81
N THR A 67 6.37 23.31 -0.52
CA THR A 67 7.34 22.52 0.23
C THR A 67 7.67 21.30 -0.60
N ASN A 68 8.95 20.95 -0.68
CA ASN A 68 9.38 19.74 -1.38
C ASN A 68 10.70 19.22 -0.80
N ASN A 69 10.96 17.93 -1.00
CA ASN A 69 12.13 17.27 -0.46
C ASN A 69 13.33 17.43 -1.39
N ILE A 70 14.52 17.56 -0.82
CA ILE A 70 15.78 17.64 -1.54
C ILE A 70 16.44 16.26 -1.52
N PRO A 71 16.65 15.62 -2.68
CA PRO A 71 17.26 14.31 -2.74
C PRO A 71 18.71 14.32 -2.20
N TYR A 72 19.08 13.26 -1.49
CA TYR A 72 20.47 13.01 -1.10
C TYR A 72 21.38 12.87 -2.33
N GLY A 73 22.56 13.49 -2.25
CA GLY A 73 23.53 13.54 -3.33
C GLY A 73 23.14 14.43 -4.50
N SER A 74 22.11 15.28 -4.33
CA SER A 74 21.79 16.33 -5.30
C SER A 74 22.76 17.50 -5.19
N TYR A 75 23.04 18.13 -6.33
CA TYR A 75 23.76 19.38 -6.46
C TYR A 75 22.78 20.54 -6.30
N LEU A 76 23.06 21.45 -5.36
CA LEU A 76 22.32 22.69 -5.17
C LEU A 76 22.91 23.81 -6.02
N TYR A 77 22.03 24.60 -6.63
CA TYR A 77 22.40 25.79 -7.41
C TYR A 77 21.96 27.10 -6.74
N VAL A 78 21.27 27.02 -5.60
CA VAL A 78 20.70 28.16 -4.88
C VAL A 78 21.09 28.09 -3.41
N LYS A 79 21.15 29.26 -2.75
CA LYS A 79 21.52 29.41 -1.34
C LYS A 79 20.31 29.79 -0.49
N GLU A 80 20.43 29.56 0.82
CA GLU A 80 19.43 29.96 1.82
C GLU A 80 19.09 31.45 1.68
N GLY A 81 17.80 31.77 1.53
CA GLY A 81 17.33 33.15 1.41
C GLY A 81 17.41 33.75 0.00
N ASP A 82 17.79 32.97 -1.02
CA ASP A 82 17.80 33.46 -2.41
C ASP A 82 16.38 33.74 -2.93
N LYS A 83 16.24 34.84 -3.69
CA LYS A 83 15.00 35.18 -4.40
C LYS A 83 14.92 34.40 -5.70
N LEU A 84 13.99 33.45 -5.76
CA LEU A 84 13.72 32.62 -6.92
C LEU A 84 12.65 33.24 -7.82
N LYS A 85 12.86 33.10 -9.13
CA LYS A 85 11.83 33.27 -10.15
C LYS A 85 11.36 31.91 -10.66
N LYS A 86 10.14 31.85 -11.15
CA LYS A 86 9.59 30.67 -11.81
C LYS A 86 10.52 30.21 -12.94
N GLY A 87 10.96 28.97 -12.86
CA GLY A 87 11.87 28.33 -13.81
C GLY A 87 13.30 28.18 -13.31
N ASP A 88 13.70 28.90 -12.26
CA ASP A 88 15.05 28.83 -11.69
C ASP A 88 15.36 27.42 -11.20
N ARG A 89 16.59 26.94 -11.47
CA ARG A 89 17.02 25.60 -11.10
C ARG A 89 17.42 25.59 -9.62
N ILE A 90 16.74 24.78 -8.83
CA ILE A 90 16.99 24.67 -7.38
C ILE A 90 18.06 23.60 -7.13
N CYS A 91 17.81 22.38 -7.61
CA CYS A 91 18.74 21.27 -7.45
C CYS A 91 18.73 20.33 -8.66
N SER A 92 19.80 19.55 -8.83
CA SER A 92 19.89 18.48 -9.84
C SER A 92 20.54 17.23 -9.28
N TRP A 93 20.29 16.07 -9.87
CA TRP A 93 20.92 14.80 -9.50
C TRP A 93 21.05 13.90 -10.72
N ASP A 94 21.82 12.81 -10.57
CA ASP A 94 21.90 11.76 -11.58
C ASP A 94 20.56 11.00 -11.69
N PRO A 95 19.84 11.08 -12.83
CA PRO A 95 18.54 10.41 -12.98
C PRO A 95 18.63 8.87 -12.93
N TYR A 96 19.78 8.31 -13.27
CA TYR A 96 19.97 6.88 -13.44
C TYR A 96 20.59 6.23 -12.21
N ASN A 97 21.31 6.99 -11.38
CA ASN A 97 22.02 6.43 -10.23
C ASN A 97 21.65 7.13 -8.92
N ALA A 98 21.40 6.36 -7.87
CA ALA A 98 21.55 6.85 -6.50
C ALA A 98 23.02 6.72 -6.11
N VAL A 99 23.62 7.76 -5.54
CA VAL A 99 25.03 7.78 -5.18
C VAL A 99 25.20 7.52 -3.69
N ILE A 100 26.31 6.91 -3.29
CA ILE A 100 26.80 6.88 -1.90
C ILE A 100 27.99 7.84 -1.85
N ILE A 101 27.90 8.88 -1.02
CA ILE A 101 28.90 9.95 -0.97
C ILE A 101 29.63 9.92 0.37
N SER A 102 30.93 10.17 0.32
CA SER A 102 31.75 10.34 1.51
C SER A 102 31.52 11.70 2.18
N GLU A 103 31.32 11.69 3.50
CA GLU A 103 31.30 12.90 4.34
C GLU A 103 32.71 13.28 4.84
N PHE A 104 33.69 12.39 4.67
CA PHE A 104 35.03 12.53 5.23
C PHE A 104 36.11 12.37 4.15
N GLY A 105 37.17 13.17 4.24
CA GLY A 105 38.38 12.96 3.45
C GLY A 105 39.26 11.90 4.11
N GLY A 106 39.91 11.05 3.33
CA GLY A 106 40.77 10.00 3.86
C GLY A 106 41.22 9.00 2.80
N LYS A 107 41.78 7.88 3.25
CA LYS A 107 42.20 6.78 2.38
C LYS A 107 41.17 5.65 2.41
N ILE A 108 40.79 5.14 1.24
CA ILE A 108 39.85 4.04 1.10
C ILE A 108 40.47 2.73 1.57
N SER A 109 39.69 1.95 2.32
CA SER A 109 40.00 0.58 2.70
C SER A 109 38.75 -0.29 2.59
N PHE A 110 38.88 -1.43 1.93
CA PHE A 110 37.81 -2.37 1.70
C PHE A 110 37.74 -3.39 2.82
N ASP A 111 36.52 -3.66 3.23
CA ASP A 111 36.18 -4.75 4.13
C ASP A 111 35.18 -5.66 3.43
N ALA A 112 35.54 -6.94 3.29
CA ALA A 112 34.78 -7.94 2.56
C ALA A 112 34.37 -7.52 1.12
N VAL A 113 35.24 -6.80 0.40
CA VAL A 113 35.12 -6.56 -1.06
C VAL A 113 36.09 -7.50 -1.78
N ILE A 114 35.63 -8.71 -2.09
CA ILE A 114 36.39 -9.82 -2.65
C ILE A 114 35.82 -10.22 -4.01
N GLU A 115 36.68 -10.30 -5.02
CA GLU A 115 36.29 -10.67 -6.38
C GLU A 115 35.75 -12.11 -6.43
N GLY A 116 34.64 -12.31 -7.14
CA GLY A 116 33.95 -13.59 -7.27
C GLY A 116 33.13 -14.02 -6.05
N VAL A 117 33.27 -13.34 -4.90
CA VAL A 117 32.54 -13.66 -3.66
C VAL A 117 31.52 -12.58 -3.30
N THR A 118 31.92 -11.31 -3.36
CA THR A 118 31.07 -10.16 -3.01
C THR A 118 31.02 -9.11 -4.11
N PHE A 119 31.94 -9.12 -5.07
CA PHE A 119 31.81 -8.32 -6.30
C PHE A 119 32.29 -9.10 -7.53
N ARG A 120 31.86 -8.64 -8.72
CA ARG A 120 32.33 -9.12 -10.03
C ARG A 120 32.76 -7.90 -10.85
N GLU A 121 33.82 -8.04 -11.65
CA GLU A 121 34.12 -7.03 -12.68
C GLU A 121 33.16 -7.21 -13.86
N GLU A 122 32.43 -6.15 -14.21
CA GLU A 122 31.69 -6.05 -15.46
C GLU A 122 32.35 -5.00 -16.34
N SER A 123 32.47 -5.28 -17.63
CA SER A 123 32.91 -4.28 -18.59
C SER A 123 31.69 -3.46 -18.99
N ASP A 124 31.78 -2.13 -18.88
CA ASP A 124 30.77 -1.24 -19.45
C ASP A 124 30.85 -1.33 -20.98
N ASP A 125 29.75 -1.75 -21.61
CA ASP A 125 29.63 -1.96 -23.06
C ASP A 125 29.85 -0.67 -23.87
N GLN A 126 29.71 0.53 -23.26
CA GLN A 126 29.90 1.81 -23.95
C GLN A 126 31.32 2.35 -23.85
N THR A 127 31.92 2.29 -22.66
CA THR A 127 33.20 2.94 -22.39
C THR A 127 34.39 1.98 -22.37
N GLY A 128 34.15 0.67 -22.24
CA GLY A 128 35.19 -0.34 -22.07
C GLY A 128 35.89 -0.28 -20.71
N HIS A 129 35.42 0.58 -19.80
CA HIS A 129 35.91 0.62 -18.42
C HIS A 129 35.34 -0.57 -17.64
N ARG A 130 36.16 -1.14 -16.75
CA ARG A 130 35.73 -2.20 -15.84
C ARG A 130 35.15 -1.59 -14.59
N GLU A 131 33.91 -1.95 -14.27
CA GLU A 131 33.22 -1.53 -13.07
C GLU A 131 33.10 -2.72 -12.11
N LYS A 132 33.31 -2.46 -10.82
CA LYS A 132 33.15 -3.47 -9.76
C LYS A 132 31.70 -3.48 -9.31
N VAL A 133 30.95 -4.48 -9.75
CA VAL A 133 29.53 -4.65 -9.40
C VAL A 133 29.40 -5.57 -8.21
N VAL A 134 28.79 -5.11 -7.14
CA VAL A 134 28.55 -5.92 -5.93
C VAL A 134 27.53 -7.01 -6.24
N ILE A 135 27.87 -8.26 -5.91
CA ILE A 135 27.02 -9.44 -6.11
C ILE A 135 26.51 -9.99 -4.78
N ASP A 136 25.37 -10.68 -4.80
CA ASP A 136 24.86 -11.35 -3.61
C ASP A 136 25.79 -12.49 -3.20
N THR A 137 26.17 -12.52 -1.93
CA THR A 137 27.10 -13.51 -1.41
C THR A 137 26.38 -14.63 -0.67
N ARG A 138 26.85 -15.87 -0.85
CA ARG A 138 26.31 -17.00 -0.09
C ARG A 138 26.69 -16.95 1.39
N ASP A 139 27.79 -16.25 1.72
CA ASP A 139 28.30 -16.09 3.08
C ASP A 139 27.79 -14.78 3.68
N LYS A 140 26.69 -14.86 4.45
CA LYS A 140 26.04 -13.70 5.09
C LYS A 140 26.90 -12.96 6.13
N THR A 141 28.10 -13.46 6.43
CA THR A 141 29.06 -12.76 7.30
C THR A 141 29.90 -11.74 6.54
N LYS A 142 30.07 -11.91 5.22
CA LYS A 142 30.90 -11.06 4.36
C LYS A 142 30.06 -10.00 3.65
N ASN A 143 29.81 -8.89 4.34
CA ASN A 143 29.08 -7.78 3.77
C ASN A 143 30.08 -6.74 3.23
N PRO A 144 30.03 -6.38 1.94
CA PRO A 144 30.98 -5.43 1.36
C PRO A 144 30.80 -4.04 1.97
N VAL A 145 31.86 -3.55 2.60
CA VAL A 145 31.92 -2.24 3.24
C VAL A 145 33.13 -1.49 2.71
N VAL A 146 32.91 -0.25 2.28
CA VAL A 146 34.00 0.68 1.95
C VAL A 146 34.24 1.56 3.16
N ARG A 147 35.42 1.45 3.76
CA ARG A 147 35.85 2.22 4.94
C ARG A 147 36.76 3.37 4.53
N ILE A 148 36.66 4.46 5.27
CA ILE A 148 37.54 5.61 5.15
C ILE A 148 38.45 5.62 6.36
N THR A 149 39.74 5.64 6.10
CA THR A 149 40.79 5.62 7.13
C THR A 149 41.53 6.94 7.17
N ASP A 150 41.97 7.32 8.36
CA ASP A 150 42.84 8.47 8.56
C ASP A 150 44.29 8.14 8.15
N LYS A 151 45.20 9.10 8.31
CA LYS A 151 46.64 8.90 7.99
C LYS A 151 47.33 7.87 8.92
N LYS A 152 46.71 7.51 10.04
CA LYS A 152 47.21 6.54 11.03
C LYS A 152 46.58 5.14 10.86
N GLY A 153 45.64 4.99 9.94
CA GLY A 153 44.94 3.72 9.67
C GLY A 153 43.72 3.48 10.55
N GLU A 154 43.26 4.46 11.34
CA GLU A 154 42.02 4.35 12.11
C GLU A 154 40.81 4.57 11.19
N VAL A 155 39.78 3.73 11.38
CA VAL A 155 38.55 3.81 10.58
C VAL A 155 37.70 4.98 11.08
N ILE A 156 37.54 5.99 10.22
CA ILE A 156 36.68 7.14 10.46
C ILE A 156 35.21 6.75 10.27
N LYS A 157 34.91 6.09 9.13
CA LYS A 157 33.54 5.70 8.77
C LYS A 157 33.55 4.51 7.83
N GLY A 158 32.56 3.64 7.94
CA GLY A 158 32.29 2.55 7.00
C GLY A 158 30.96 2.74 6.29
N TYR A 159 30.96 2.55 4.97
CA TYR A 159 29.80 2.63 4.08
C TYR A 159 29.47 1.24 3.57
N ASN A 160 28.32 0.70 3.96
CA ASN A 160 27.83 -0.57 3.45
C ASN A 160 27.41 -0.40 2.00
N ILE A 161 27.92 -1.26 1.11
CA ILE A 161 27.62 -1.20 -0.32
C ILE A 161 26.57 -2.29 -0.62
N PRO A 162 25.37 -1.92 -1.10
CA PRO A 162 24.31 -2.87 -1.37
C PRO A 162 24.59 -3.70 -2.63
N VAL A 163 23.88 -4.82 -2.77
CA VAL A 163 23.97 -5.68 -3.96
C VAL A 163 23.50 -4.94 -5.20
N GLY A 164 24.22 -5.08 -6.30
CA GLY A 164 23.97 -4.39 -7.57
C GLY A 164 24.53 -2.97 -7.63
N ALA A 165 25.19 -2.48 -6.59
CA ALA A 165 25.90 -1.20 -6.65
C ALA A 165 27.26 -1.35 -7.33
N HIS A 166 27.65 -0.31 -8.04
CA HIS A 166 28.91 -0.18 -8.76
C HIS A 166 29.86 0.63 -7.90
N ILE A 167 30.95 0.01 -7.43
CA ILE A 167 31.96 0.69 -6.62
C ILE A 167 32.78 1.59 -7.56
N SER A 168 32.84 2.88 -7.24
CA SER A 168 33.51 3.91 -8.06
C SER A 168 34.92 4.26 -7.58
N VAL A 169 35.40 3.62 -6.52
CA VAL A 169 36.70 3.88 -5.89
C VAL A 169 37.57 2.62 -5.85
N ASP A 170 38.87 2.81 -5.69
CA ASP A 170 39.88 1.74 -5.57
C ASP A 170 40.45 1.59 -4.15
N GLU A 171 40.95 0.40 -3.84
CA GLU A 171 41.61 0.12 -2.55
C GLU A 171 42.84 1.02 -2.39
N GLY A 172 42.88 1.78 -1.29
CA GLY A 172 43.98 2.67 -0.99
C GLY A 172 43.97 4.02 -1.73
N GLU A 173 42.92 4.32 -2.50
CA GLU A 173 42.72 5.62 -3.13
C GLU A 173 42.50 6.72 -2.06
N ALA A 174 43.01 7.92 -2.32
CA ALA A 174 42.78 9.09 -1.45
C ALA A 174 41.55 9.86 -1.93
N VAL A 175 40.50 9.91 -1.11
CA VAL A 175 39.24 10.59 -1.43
C VAL A 175 39.09 11.90 -0.65
N LYS A 176 38.49 12.89 -1.30
CA LYS A 176 38.07 14.15 -0.68
C LYS A 176 36.65 14.03 -0.13
N ILE A 177 36.26 14.99 0.70
CA ILE A 177 34.86 15.16 1.13
C ILE A 177 33.99 15.37 -0.12
N GLY A 178 32.83 14.71 -0.18
CA GLY A 178 31.92 14.77 -1.33
C GLY A 178 32.24 13.78 -2.46
N ALA A 179 33.28 12.96 -2.33
CA ALA A 179 33.60 11.93 -3.32
C ALA A 179 32.53 10.82 -3.37
N VAL A 180 32.18 10.38 -4.59
CA VAL A 180 31.23 9.28 -4.82
C VAL A 180 31.94 7.95 -4.60
N ILE A 181 31.50 7.20 -3.59
CA ILE A 181 32.04 5.89 -3.23
C ILE A 181 31.46 4.78 -4.11
N ALA A 182 30.14 4.84 -4.33
CA ALA A 182 29.44 3.87 -5.16
C ALA A 182 28.23 4.51 -5.85
N LYS A 183 27.89 3.97 -7.02
CA LYS A 183 26.69 4.28 -7.79
C LYS A 183 25.75 3.10 -7.73
N ILE A 184 24.51 3.33 -7.36
CA ILE A 184 23.44 2.34 -7.31
C ILE A 184 22.51 2.64 -8.49
N PRO A 185 22.52 1.82 -9.55
CA PRO A 185 21.60 1.98 -10.66
C PRO A 185 20.16 1.96 -10.16
N ARG A 186 19.43 3.05 -10.40
CA ARG A 186 18.00 3.14 -10.09
C ARG A 186 17.26 2.27 -11.10
N SER A 187 16.39 1.41 -10.60
CA SER A 187 15.53 0.56 -11.43
C SER A 187 14.59 1.36 -12.35
N THR A 188 14.40 2.66 -12.10
CA THR A 188 13.66 3.59 -12.99
C THR A 188 14.37 3.86 -14.31
N GLY A 189 15.69 3.68 -14.38
CA GLY A 189 16.49 3.84 -15.61
C GLY A 189 16.55 2.59 -16.49
N LYS A 190 16.14 1.42 -15.96
CA LYS A 190 15.94 0.25 -16.82
C LYS A 190 14.76 0.56 -17.73
N THR A 191 14.99 0.42 -19.04
CA THR A 191 13.97 0.40 -20.07
C THR A 191 12.75 -0.30 -19.50
N ARG A 192 11.64 0.43 -19.27
CA ARG A 192 10.40 -0.16 -18.75
C ARG A 192 9.90 -1.09 -19.85
N ASP A 193 10.39 -2.32 -19.82
CA ASP A 193 10.21 -3.29 -20.89
C ASP A 193 8.72 -3.58 -21.01
N ILE A 194 8.18 -3.30 -22.20
CA ILE A 194 6.78 -3.54 -22.56
C ILE A 194 6.42 -5.03 -22.35
N THR A 195 7.41 -5.93 -22.44
CA THR A 195 7.24 -7.37 -22.25
C THR A 195 7.11 -7.78 -20.77
N GLY A 196 7.65 -6.98 -19.83
CA GLY A 196 7.59 -7.23 -18.38
C GLY A 196 6.31 -6.74 -17.69
N GLY A 197 5.45 -6.00 -18.40
CA GLY A 197 4.23 -5.40 -17.82
C GLY A 197 3.19 -6.42 -17.34
N LEU A 198 2.97 -7.50 -18.11
CA LEU A 198 1.91 -8.47 -17.77
C LEU A 198 2.22 -9.28 -16.50
N PRO A 199 3.45 -9.79 -16.27
CA PRO A 199 3.82 -10.39 -14.99
C PRO A 199 3.56 -9.46 -13.80
N ARG A 200 3.88 -8.16 -13.93
CA ARG A 200 3.64 -7.17 -12.88
C ARG A 200 2.14 -6.97 -12.60
N VAL A 201 1.31 -6.90 -13.64
CA VAL A 201 -0.14 -6.81 -13.48
C VAL A 201 -0.69 -8.06 -12.79
N THR A 202 -0.19 -9.24 -13.14
CA THR A 202 -0.55 -10.50 -12.47
C THR A 202 -0.14 -10.51 -10.99
N GLU A 203 1.05 -10.01 -10.65
CA GLU A 203 1.48 -9.85 -9.25
C GLU A 203 0.51 -8.95 -8.47
N LEU A 204 0.09 -7.83 -9.06
CA LEU A 204 -0.84 -6.88 -8.43
C LEU A 204 -2.23 -7.48 -8.26
N PHE A 205 -2.79 -8.13 -9.28
CA PHE A 205 -4.12 -8.76 -9.19
C PHE A 205 -4.15 -9.97 -8.26
N GLU A 206 -3.03 -10.66 -8.08
CA GLU A 206 -2.92 -11.75 -7.11
C GLU A 206 -2.49 -11.28 -5.71
N ALA A 207 -2.37 -9.96 -5.50
CA ALA A 207 -1.91 -9.35 -4.25
C ALA A 207 -0.62 -10.00 -3.70
N ARG A 208 0.30 -10.36 -4.60
CA ARG A 208 1.54 -11.04 -4.25
C ARG A 208 2.56 -10.05 -3.69
N ASN A 209 3.43 -10.56 -2.84
CA ASN A 209 4.61 -9.80 -2.41
C ASN A 209 5.51 -9.53 -3.63
N PRO A 210 6.00 -8.29 -3.80
CA PRO A 210 6.95 -7.96 -4.86
C PRO A 210 8.23 -8.80 -4.76
N SER A 211 8.90 -9.00 -5.90
CA SER A 211 10.18 -9.74 -5.96
C SER A 211 11.27 -9.13 -5.07
N ASN A 212 11.32 -7.79 -4.93
CA ASN A 212 12.17 -7.10 -3.96
C ASN A 212 11.31 -6.22 -3.03
N PRO A 213 10.84 -6.75 -1.87
CA PRO A 213 9.96 -6.00 -0.98
C PRO A 213 10.74 -5.00 -0.11
N ALA A 214 10.29 -3.75 -0.02
CA ALA A 214 10.86 -2.80 0.93
C ALA A 214 10.38 -3.10 2.35
N VAL A 215 11.27 -2.94 3.35
CA VAL A 215 10.86 -2.94 4.76
C VAL A 215 10.32 -1.55 5.09
N VAL A 216 9.10 -1.47 5.62
CA VAL A 216 8.43 -0.20 5.97
C VAL A 216 8.19 -0.09 7.47
N THR A 217 8.17 1.14 7.99
CA THR A 217 7.75 1.38 9.37
C THR A 217 6.24 1.42 9.51
N GLU A 218 5.73 0.92 10.63
CA GLU A 218 4.30 0.95 10.99
C GLU A 218 3.96 2.11 11.92
N ILE A 219 4.97 2.75 12.52
CA ILE A 219 4.80 3.83 13.49
C ILE A 219 5.59 5.07 13.07
N ASP A 220 5.08 6.24 13.48
CA ASP A 220 5.81 7.50 13.44
C ASP A 220 6.83 7.53 14.57
N GLY A 221 8.07 7.93 14.28
CA GLY A 221 9.09 7.99 15.32
C GLY A 221 10.49 8.35 14.85
N VAL A 222 11.42 8.34 15.80
CA VAL A 222 12.84 8.57 15.56
C VAL A 222 13.55 7.24 15.38
N VAL A 223 14.40 7.16 14.37
CA VAL A 223 15.16 5.96 14.02
C VAL A 223 16.39 5.82 14.90
N THR A 224 16.63 4.62 15.40
CA THR A 224 17.88 4.21 16.03
C THR A 224 18.45 2.99 15.32
N LEU A 225 19.64 3.11 14.76
CA LEU A 225 20.33 2.01 14.09
C LEU A 225 21.04 1.11 15.11
N GLY A 226 20.55 -0.11 15.24
CA GLY A 226 21.14 -1.13 16.10
C GLY A 226 22.33 -1.87 15.47
N GLY A 227 22.78 -2.89 16.20
CA GLY A 227 23.80 -3.82 15.72
C GLY A 227 23.32 -4.70 14.57
N VAL A 228 24.27 -5.43 13.98
CA VAL A 228 23.98 -6.42 12.95
C VAL A 228 23.67 -7.76 13.61
N LYS A 229 22.50 -8.33 13.34
CA LYS A 229 22.08 -9.66 13.80
C LYS A 229 21.87 -10.57 12.60
N ARG A 230 22.71 -11.61 12.48
CA ARG A 230 22.59 -12.66 11.43
C ARG A 230 22.49 -12.10 10.00
N GLY A 231 23.27 -11.07 9.68
CA GLY A 231 23.28 -10.42 8.36
C GLY A 231 22.18 -9.36 8.13
N ASN A 232 21.35 -9.09 9.14
CA ASN A 232 20.37 -8.02 9.12
C ASN A 232 20.80 -6.89 10.05
N ARG A 233 20.64 -5.64 9.62
CA ARG A 233 20.69 -4.46 10.48
C ARG A 233 19.39 -4.36 11.27
N GLU A 234 19.48 -4.28 12.58
CA GLU A 234 18.33 -3.92 13.41
C GLU A 234 18.10 -2.42 13.33
N ILE A 235 16.88 -2.00 13.02
CA ILE A 235 16.44 -0.60 12.99
C ILE A 235 15.30 -0.50 13.99
N SER A 236 15.49 0.27 15.06
CA SER A 236 14.44 0.54 16.05
C SER A 236 13.82 1.90 15.77
N ILE A 237 12.51 2.01 15.91
CA ILE A 237 11.78 3.26 15.75
C ILE A 237 11.07 3.52 17.06
N GLU A 238 11.33 4.67 17.65
CA GLU A 238 10.72 5.10 18.90
C GLU A 238 9.72 6.22 18.63
N SER A 239 8.46 5.96 18.95
CA SER A 239 7.40 6.95 18.84
C SER A 239 7.44 7.94 19.99
N LYS A 240 6.79 9.10 19.81
CA LYS A 240 6.68 10.13 20.87
C LYS A 240 5.97 9.60 22.12
N ASP A 241 5.12 8.59 21.95
CA ASP A 241 4.38 7.93 23.04
C ASP A 241 5.20 6.84 23.76
N GLY A 242 6.50 6.70 23.44
CA GLY A 242 7.41 5.71 24.04
C GLY A 242 7.28 4.29 23.49
N GLN A 243 6.44 4.07 22.46
CA GLN A 243 6.37 2.79 21.77
C GLN A 243 7.61 2.56 20.91
N VAL A 244 8.32 1.45 21.14
CA VAL A 244 9.51 1.07 20.36
C VAL A 244 9.18 -0.14 19.48
N LYS A 245 9.36 0.02 18.17
CA LYS A 245 9.19 -1.07 17.19
C LYS A 245 10.49 -1.37 16.47
N LYS A 246 10.82 -2.66 16.35
CA LYS A 246 12.09 -3.13 15.79
C LYS A 246 11.87 -3.80 14.44
N TYR A 247 12.71 -3.43 13.48
CA TYR A 247 12.72 -3.92 12.11
C TYR A 247 14.07 -4.53 11.78
N LEU A 248 14.08 -5.64 11.04
CA LEU A 248 15.31 -6.29 10.57
C LEU A 248 15.46 -6.05 9.07
N VAL A 249 16.41 -5.20 8.69
CA VAL A 249 16.68 -4.89 7.28
C VAL A 249 17.93 -5.65 6.83
N PRO A 250 17.87 -6.49 5.78
CA PRO A 250 19.05 -7.17 5.24
C PRO A 250 20.13 -6.18 4.83
N LEU A 251 21.39 -6.47 5.16
CA LEU A 251 22.53 -5.61 4.78
C LEU A 251 22.81 -5.59 3.27
N SER A 252 22.32 -6.58 2.53
CA SER A 252 22.37 -6.60 1.07
C SER A 252 21.49 -5.54 0.42
N LYS A 253 20.51 -4.98 1.16
CA LYS A 253 19.62 -3.92 0.71
C LYS A 253 20.16 -2.54 1.04
N HIS A 254 19.79 -1.56 0.23
CA HIS A 254 20.15 -0.18 0.50
C HIS A 254 19.24 0.38 1.59
N ILE A 255 19.81 0.70 2.75
CA ILE A 255 19.10 1.31 3.87
C ILE A 255 18.92 2.81 3.58
N LEU A 256 17.68 3.26 3.54
CA LEU A 256 17.30 4.63 3.18
C LEU A 256 17.36 5.60 4.37
N VAL A 257 17.34 5.08 5.60
CA VAL A 257 17.28 5.86 6.84
C VAL A 257 18.62 5.91 7.57
N GLN A 258 18.85 6.97 8.35
CA GLN A 258 20.00 7.15 9.22
C GLN A 258 19.60 7.19 10.70
N ASP A 259 20.60 7.18 11.56
CA ASP A 259 20.41 7.30 13.00
C ASP A 259 19.92 8.71 13.36
N ASN A 260 18.88 8.80 14.18
CA ASN A 260 18.14 10.01 14.57
C ASN A 260 17.27 10.65 13.46
N ASP A 261 17.04 9.97 12.33
CA ASP A 261 16.06 10.42 11.35
C ASP A 261 14.63 10.29 11.90
N PHE A 262 13.77 11.27 11.61
CA PHE A 262 12.33 11.15 11.87
C PHE A 262 11.64 10.51 10.67
N VAL A 263 10.92 9.42 10.90
CA VAL A 263 10.19 8.68 9.87
C VAL A 263 8.71 8.60 10.21
N LYS A 264 7.87 8.62 9.16
CA LYS A 264 6.42 8.47 9.27
C LYS A 264 5.98 7.05 8.94
N ALA A 265 4.86 6.61 9.49
CA ALA A 265 4.22 5.34 9.22
C ALA A 265 4.01 5.16 7.70
N GLY A 266 4.48 4.02 7.20
CA GLY A 266 4.45 3.64 5.80
C GLY A 266 5.62 4.17 4.98
N MET A 267 6.60 4.85 5.60
CA MET A 267 7.86 5.22 4.96
C MET A 267 8.79 3.99 4.83
N PRO A 268 9.42 3.77 3.67
CA PRO A 268 10.35 2.66 3.48
C PRO A 268 11.69 2.92 4.19
N LEU A 269 12.14 1.94 4.96
CA LEU A 269 13.44 1.88 5.63
C LEU A 269 14.53 1.32 4.71
N SER A 270 14.14 0.53 3.71
CA SER A 270 15.02 -0.04 2.70
C SER A 270 14.52 0.24 1.29
N ASP A 271 15.40 0.09 0.30
CA ASP A 271 14.98 0.03 -1.10
C ASP A 271 14.06 -1.18 -1.36
N GLY A 272 13.29 -1.06 -2.46
CA GLY A 272 12.34 -2.06 -2.89
C GLY A 272 10.93 -1.50 -3.10
N SER A 273 10.01 -2.37 -3.50
CA SER A 273 8.59 -2.05 -3.64
C SER A 273 7.86 -2.41 -2.35
N ILE A 274 6.97 -1.54 -1.88
CA ILE A 274 6.16 -1.82 -0.68
C ILE A 274 5.13 -2.92 -1.02
N SER A 275 4.93 -3.87 -0.11
CA SER A 275 3.90 -4.90 -0.30
C SER A 275 2.48 -4.30 -0.13
N PRO A 276 1.49 -4.70 -0.94
CA PRO A 276 0.10 -4.32 -0.72
C PRO A 276 -0.41 -4.68 0.68
N ALA A 277 0.06 -5.78 1.27
CA ALA A 277 -0.34 -6.19 2.61
C ALA A 277 0.15 -5.19 3.67
N ASP A 278 1.40 -4.73 3.56
CA ASP A 278 1.97 -3.73 4.46
C ASP A 278 1.25 -2.38 4.30
N ILE A 279 0.93 -1.99 3.06
CA ILE A 279 0.15 -0.76 2.79
C ILE A 279 -1.22 -0.84 3.46
N LEU A 280 -1.91 -1.97 3.34
CA LEU A 280 -3.22 -2.17 3.95
C LEU A 280 -3.15 -2.10 5.48
N ALA A 281 -2.15 -2.74 6.08
CA ALA A 281 -1.98 -2.76 7.53
C ALA A 281 -1.64 -1.37 8.10
N ILE A 282 -0.84 -0.58 7.38
CA ILE A 282 -0.29 0.69 7.89
C ILE A 282 -1.13 1.89 7.48
N LYS A 283 -1.45 2.01 6.19
CA LYS A 283 -2.14 3.16 5.60
C LYS A 283 -3.65 2.92 5.42
N GLY A 284 -4.10 1.69 5.56
CA GLY A 284 -5.51 1.32 5.48
C GLY A 284 -6.01 1.03 4.05
N PRO A 285 -7.32 0.75 3.91
CA PRO A 285 -7.90 0.22 2.68
C PRO A 285 -7.91 1.21 1.51
N ALA A 286 -8.10 2.50 1.76
CA ALA A 286 -8.10 3.50 0.67
C ALA A 286 -6.73 3.62 0.00
N ALA A 287 -5.65 3.62 0.80
CA ALA A 287 -4.29 3.71 0.30
C ALA A 287 -3.87 2.49 -0.51
N VAL A 288 -4.29 1.27 -0.11
CA VAL A 288 -3.99 0.07 -0.89
C VAL A 288 -4.81 0.03 -2.19
N GLN A 289 -6.05 0.53 -2.18
CA GLN A 289 -6.87 0.65 -3.38
C GLN A 289 -6.22 1.57 -4.41
N GLU A 290 -5.82 2.76 -3.97
CA GLU A 290 -5.11 3.73 -4.81
C GLU A 290 -3.80 3.13 -5.36
N TYR A 291 -3.02 2.46 -4.51
CA TYR A 291 -1.78 1.79 -4.92
C TYR A 291 -2.01 0.74 -6.04
N LEU A 292 -3.02 -0.11 -5.89
CA LEU A 292 -3.34 -1.14 -6.87
C LEU A 292 -3.85 -0.54 -8.19
N VAL A 293 -4.76 0.43 -8.11
CA VAL A 293 -5.32 1.10 -9.29
C VAL A 293 -4.22 1.81 -10.06
N ASN A 294 -3.40 2.64 -9.39
CA ASN A 294 -2.30 3.36 -10.03
C ASN A 294 -1.24 2.40 -10.57
N GLY A 295 -0.87 1.36 -9.83
CA GLY A 295 0.13 0.38 -10.26
C GLY A 295 -0.28 -0.38 -11.53
N ILE A 296 -1.56 -0.78 -11.64
CA ILE A 296 -2.08 -1.44 -12.85
C ILE A 296 -2.18 -0.44 -14.00
N GLN A 297 -2.72 0.74 -13.72
CA GLN A 297 -2.95 1.79 -14.69
C GLN A 297 -1.64 2.28 -15.33
N GLU A 298 -0.56 2.39 -14.55
CA GLU A 298 0.77 2.71 -15.08
C GLU A 298 1.22 1.72 -16.14
N VAL A 299 1.02 0.42 -15.94
CA VAL A 299 1.42 -0.60 -16.92
C VAL A 299 0.65 -0.43 -18.23
N TYR A 300 -0.67 -0.21 -18.16
CA TYR A 300 -1.48 0.01 -19.37
C TYR A 300 -1.16 1.33 -20.05
N ARG A 301 -0.92 2.41 -19.29
CA ARG A 301 -0.49 3.71 -19.82
C ARG A 301 0.85 3.62 -20.54
N LEU A 302 1.80 2.85 -20.02
CA LEU A 302 3.09 2.57 -20.69
C LEU A 302 2.91 1.87 -22.04
N GLN A 303 1.89 1.02 -22.15
CA GLN A 303 1.52 0.37 -23.41
C GLN A 303 0.69 1.27 -24.35
N GLY A 304 0.47 2.54 -23.98
CA GLY A 304 -0.36 3.49 -24.72
C GLY A 304 -1.86 3.21 -24.63
N VAL A 305 -2.29 2.28 -23.77
CA VAL A 305 -3.69 1.92 -23.59
C VAL A 305 -4.30 2.77 -22.47
N LYS A 306 -5.24 3.64 -22.83
CA LYS A 306 -5.96 4.48 -21.85
C LYS A 306 -7.22 3.74 -21.40
N ILE A 307 -7.19 3.20 -20.19
CA ILE A 307 -8.36 2.60 -19.51
C ILE A 307 -8.77 3.55 -18.39
N ASN A 308 -10.07 3.74 -18.17
CA ASN A 308 -10.54 4.57 -17.06
C ASN A 308 -10.40 3.81 -15.73
N ASP A 309 -10.00 4.51 -14.66
CA ASP A 309 -9.68 3.94 -13.35
C ASP A 309 -10.85 3.13 -12.75
N LYS A 310 -12.10 3.52 -13.04
CA LYS A 310 -13.33 2.82 -12.60
C LYS A 310 -13.34 1.32 -12.92
N HIS A 311 -12.70 0.91 -14.02
CA HIS A 311 -12.65 -0.50 -14.39
C HIS A 311 -11.75 -1.31 -13.45
N PHE A 312 -10.63 -0.72 -13.03
CA PHE A 312 -9.73 -1.37 -12.07
C PHE A 312 -10.28 -1.29 -10.65
N GLU A 313 -10.94 -0.19 -10.29
CA GLU A 313 -11.64 -0.06 -9.00
C GLU A 313 -12.67 -1.16 -8.78
N VAL A 314 -13.41 -1.57 -9.81
CA VAL A 314 -14.34 -2.71 -9.71
C VAL A 314 -13.61 -4.00 -9.35
N ILE A 315 -12.44 -4.26 -9.95
CA ILE A 315 -11.66 -5.47 -9.65
C ILE A 315 -11.07 -5.40 -8.24
N VAL A 316 -10.49 -4.26 -7.87
CA VAL A 316 -9.92 -4.05 -6.53
C VAL A 316 -11.01 -4.11 -5.45
N HIS A 317 -12.22 -3.63 -5.74
CA HIS A 317 -13.38 -3.81 -4.87
C HIS A 317 -13.65 -5.31 -4.62
N GLN A 318 -13.63 -6.14 -5.66
CA GLN A 318 -13.79 -7.60 -5.52
C GLN A 318 -12.67 -8.24 -4.68
N MET A 319 -11.43 -7.76 -4.80
CA MET A 319 -10.29 -8.23 -4.01
C MET A 319 -10.42 -7.92 -2.51
N MET A 320 -11.20 -6.90 -2.13
CA MET A 320 -11.39 -6.42 -0.76
C MET A 320 -12.80 -6.66 -0.21
N GLN A 321 -13.56 -7.61 -0.79
CA GLN A 321 -14.92 -7.92 -0.36
C GLN A 321 -15.01 -8.66 0.98
N LYS A 322 -13.90 -9.12 1.53
CA LYS A 322 -13.87 -9.86 2.79
C LYS A 322 -13.20 -9.08 3.90
N VAL A 323 -13.63 -9.36 5.11
CA VAL A 323 -13.03 -8.90 6.36
C VAL A 323 -12.68 -10.11 7.21
N GLN A 324 -11.67 -9.98 8.06
CA GLN A 324 -11.30 -10.97 9.05
C GLN A 324 -11.79 -10.52 10.42
N ILE A 325 -12.50 -11.38 11.12
CA ILE A 325 -13.05 -11.06 12.44
C ILE A 325 -11.92 -11.07 13.48
N GLU A 326 -11.77 -9.97 14.22
CA GLU A 326 -10.80 -9.85 15.31
C GLU A 326 -11.44 -10.21 16.65
N ASP A 327 -12.61 -9.63 16.94
CA ASP A 327 -13.44 -9.96 18.10
C ASP A 327 -14.88 -10.19 17.63
N PRO A 328 -15.48 -11.37 17.85
CA PRO A 328 -16.85 -11.65 17.43
C PRO A 328 -17.91 -10.92 18.28
N GLY A 329 -17.59 -10.40 19.46
CA GLY A 329 -18.56 -9.79 20.37
C GLY A 329 -19.74 -10.73 20.69
N ASP A 330 -20.97 -10.20 20.61
CA ASP A 330 -22.22 -10.96 20.79
C ASP A 330 -22.86 -11.41 19.45
N THR A 331 -22.11 -11.32 18.34
CA THR A 331 -22.59 -11.74 17.02
C THR A 331 -22.46 -13.26 16.83
N ARG A 332 -22.96 -13.77 15.70
CA ARG A 332 -22.79 -15.17 15.30
C ARG A 332 -21.40 -15.51 14.72
N PHE A 333 -20.48 -14.54 14.64
CA PHE A 333 -19.19 -14.74 13.99
C PHE A 333 -18.22 -15.55 14.84
N LEU A 334 -17.20 -16.10 14.18
CA LEU A 334 -16.07 -16.77 14.83
C LEU A 334 -14.82 -15.92 14.68
N GLU A 335 -13.98 -15.94 15.71
CA GLU A 335 -12.68 -15.27 15.69
C GLU A 335 -11.83 -15.78 14.52
N LYS A 336 -11.17 -14.86 13.81
CA LYS A 336 -10.32 -15.10 12.64
C LYS A 336 -11.03 -15.62 11.40
N ASP A 337 -12.36 -15.75 11.43
CA ASP A 337 -13.12 -16.16 10.26
C ASP A 337 -13.13 -15.05 9.19
N SER A 338 -13.25 -15.46 7.92
CA SER A 338 -13.22 -14.56 6.77
C SER A 338 -14.61 -14.41 6.16
N ILE A 339 -15.29 -13.35 6.58
CA ILE A 339 -16.68 -13.08 6.24
C ILE A 339 -16.78 -12.03 5.14
N ASN A 340 -17.85 -12.08 4.34
CA ASN A 340 -18.14 -11.02 3.39
C ASN A 340 -18.44 -9.71 4.12
N ARG A 341 -17.83 -8.61 3.68
CA ARG A 341 -17.94 -7.30 4.31
C ARG A 341 -19.39 -6.83 4.47
N TRP A 342 -20.26 -7.10 3.50
CA TRP A 342 -21.67 -6.69 3.59
C TRP A 342 -22.42 -7.49 4.65
N ASP A 343 -22.16 -8.79 4.77
CA ASP A 343 -22.80 -9.62 5.81
C ASP A 343 -22.33 -9.22 7.20
N PHE A 344 -21.04 -8.90 7.33
CA PHE A 344 -20.47 -8.35 8.56
C PHE A 344 -21.16 -7.05 8.97
N MET A 345 -21.30 -6.10 8.02
CA MET A 345 -21.99 -4.83 8.29
C MET A 345 -23.44 -5.05 8.69
N LEU A 346 -24.18 -5.89 7.95
CA LEU A 346 -25.59 -6.17 8.25
C LEU A 346 -25.79 -6.82 9.62
N GLU A 347 -24.96 -7.79 10.01
CA GLU A 347 -25.05 -8.44 11.33
C GLU A 347 -24.73 -7.45 12.46
N ASN A 348 -23.70 -6.61 12.27
CA ASN A 348 -23.34 -5.59 13.26
C ASN A 348 -24.44 -4.54 13.41
N ASP A 349 -25.02 -4.06 12.31
CA ASP A 349 -26.17 -3.15 12.33
C ASP A 349 -27.39 -3.80 12.99
N GLU A 350 -27.57 -5.12 12.83
CA GLU A 350 -28.65 -5.85 13.49
C GLU A 350 -28.44 -6.00 15.00
N ILE A 351 -27.20 -6.11 15.46
CA ILE A 351 -26.85 -6.22 16.89
C ILE A 351 -26.80 -4.85 17.57
N TYR A 352 -26.59 -3.80 16.79
CA TYR A 352 -26.61 -2.41 17.26
C TYR A 352 -27.94 -2.10 18.00
N ASP A 353 -27.85 -1.40 19.13
CA ASP A 353 -28.96 -1.08 20.06
C ASP A 353 -29.74 -2.27 20.67
N LYS A 354 -29.29 -3.52 20.45
CA LYS A 354 -29.85 -4.67 21.18
C LYS A 354 -29.23 -4.80 22.57
N LYS A 355 -29.96 -5.50 23.44
CA LYS A 355 -29.58 -5.78 24.83
C LYS A 355 -29.43 -7.29 25.03
N VAL A 356 -28.39 -7.70 25.76
CA VAL A 356 -28.17 -9.08 26.17
C VAL A 356 -28.70 -9.24 27.59
N VAL A 357 -29.67 -10.14 27.76
CA VAL A 357 -30.24 -10.45 29.08
C VAL A 357 -29.18 -11.11 29.96
N THR A 358 -28.80 -10.48 31.06
CA THR A 358 -27.87 -11.06 32.05
C THR A 358 -28.64 -11.88 33.08
N GLU A 359 -29.69 -11.29 33.65
CA GLU A 359 -30.62 -11.98 34.54
C GLU A 359 -32.07 -11.80 34.04
N PRO A 360 -32.81 -12.90 33.80
CA PRO A 360 -34.18 -12.82 33.30
C PRO A 360 -35.20 -12.38 34.37
N GLY A 361 -34.80 -12.28 35.64
CA GLY A 361 -35.72 -12.01 36.76
C GLY A 361 -36.80 -13.08 36.84
N ASP A 362 -38.06 -12.66 36.95
CA ASP A 362 -39.23 -13.54 36.96
C ASP A 362 -39.92 -13.65 35.57
N SER A 363 -39.25 -13.21 34.49
CA SER A 363 -39.82 -13.36 33.14
C SER A 363 -39.86 -14.83 32.72
N THR A 364 -41.02 -15.28 32.23
CA THR A 364 -41.17 -16.59 31.58
C THR A 364 -40.78 -16.56 30.11
N ASN A 365 -40.68 -15.37 29.52
CA ASN A 365 -40.53 -15.18 28.07
C ASN A 365 -39.07 -15.01 27.65
N LEU A 366 -38.22 -14.50 28.54
CA LEU A 366 -36.82 -14.21 28.27
C LEU A 366 -35.90 -15.08 29.12
N LYS A 367 -34.75 -15.45 28.54
CA LYS A 367 -33.72 -16.27 29.21
C LYS A 367 -32.40 -15.51 29.27
N ALA A 368 -31.56 -15.85 30.24
CA ALA A 368 -30.18 -15.37 30.31
C ALA A 368 -29.43 -15.70 29.01
N GLY A 369 -28.63 -14.75 28.52
CA GLY A 369 -27.91 -14.83 27.25
C GLY A 369 -28.73 -14.48 26.01
N GLN A 370 -30.04 -14.27 26.12
CA GLN A 370 -30.87 -13.92 24.97
C GLN A 370 -30.65 -12.46 24.56
N ILE A 371 -30.48 -12.23 23.26
CA ILE A 371 -30.36 -10.90 22.67
C ILE A 371 -31.77 -10.41 22.30
N VAL A 372 -32.15 -9.24 22.80
CA VAL A 372 -33.48 -8.64 22.58
C VAL A 372 -33.38 -7.18 22.17
N SER A 373 -34.35 -6.70 21.40
CA SER A 373 -34.46 -5.27 21.14
C SER A 373 -34.82 -4.51 22.42
N LEU A 374 -34.35 -3.27 22.51
CA LEU A 374 -34.66 -2.38 23.63
C LEU A 374 -36.17 -2.17 23.81
N ARG A 375 -36.94 -2.17 22.71
CA ARG A 375 -38.41 -2.14 22.75
C ARG A 375 -38.98 -3.37 23.46
N LYS A 376 -38.57 -4.58 23.04
CA LYS A 376 -39.06 -5.83 23.63
C LYS A 376 -38.70 -5.93 25.12
N LEU A 377 -37.50 -5.51 25.50
CA LEU A 377 -37.08 -5.47 26.90
C LEU A 377 -37.95 -4.52 27.74
N ARG A 378 -38.26 -3.32 27.21
CA ARG A 378 -39.14 -2.35 27.88
C ARG A 378 -40.57 -2.84 28.02
N ASP A 379 -41.11 -3.47 26.99
CA ASP A 379 -42.46 -4.01 27.00
C ASP A 379 -42.60 -5.11 28.06
N GLU A 380 -41.64 -6.04 28.13
CA GLU A 380 -41.62 -7.13 29.12
C GLU A 380 -41.42 -6.59 30.55
N ASN A 381 -40.47 -5.67 30.76
CA ASN A 381 -40.28 -5.03 32.07
C ASN A 381 -41.51 -4.24 32.53
N SER A 382 -42.30 -3.67 31.60
CA SER A 382 -43.56 -2.99 31.93
C SER A 382 -44.66 -3.96 32.37
N VAL A 383 -44.64 -5.20 31.88
CA VAL A 383 -45.55 -6.27 32.35
C VAL A 383 -45.12 -6.76 33.73
N LEU A 384 -43.83 -7.03 33.94
CA LEU A 384 -43.31 -7.49 35.23
C LEU A 384 -43.53 -6.45 36.34
N LYS A 385 -43.30 -5.17 36.04
CA LYS A 385 -43.54 -4.06 36.97
C LYS A 385 -45.01 -3.96 37.40
N ARG A 386 -45.96 -4.24 36.49
CA ARG A 386 -47.40 -4.24 36.81
C ARG A 386 -47.83 -5.41 37.70
N LYS A 387 -47.02 -6.46 37.78
CA LYS A 387 -47.26 -7.66 38.57
C LYS A 387 -46.40 -7.72 39.85
N ASP A 388 -45.68 -6.64 40.18
CA ASP A 388 -44.72 -6.58 41.29
C ASP A 388 -43.66 -7.70 41.28
N MET A 389 -43.21 -8.08 40.08
CA MET A 389 -42.21 -9.14 39.85
C MET A 389 -40.80 -8.57 39.64
N LYS A 390 -39.75 -9.39 39.85
CA LYS A 390 -38.35 -8.98 39.61
C LYS A 390 -38.15 -8.68 38.13
N LEU A 391 -37.66 -7.46 37.85
CA LEU A 391 -37.37 -6.97 36.50
C LEU A 391 -36.18 -7.71 35.88
N ILE A 392 -36.12 -7.67 34.56
CA ILE A 392 -35.02 -8.21 33.76
C ILE A 392 -33.84 -7.24 33.80
N GLU A 393 -32.66 -7.77 34.10
CA GLU A 393 -31.38 -7.08 33.98
C GLU A 393 -30.73 -7.43 32.64
N ALA A 394 -30.21 -6.42 31.94
CA ALA A 394 -29.58 -6.60 30.65
C ALA A 394 -28.44 -5.61 30.44
N ARG A 395 -27.41 -6.05 29.72
CA ARG A 395 -26.30 -5.19 29.25
C ARG A 395 -26.46 -4.84 27.78
N ASP A 396 -25.69 -3.86 27.31
CA ASP A 396 -25.56 -3.59 25.89
C ASP A 396 -24.91 -4.76 25.15
N ALA A 397 -25.44 -5.04 23.96
CA ALA A 397 -24.84 -6.00 23.04
C ALA A 397 -23.60 -5.38 22.38
N VAL A 398 -22.52 -6.15 22.29
CA VAL A 398 -21.26 -5.73 21.70
C VAL A 398 -21.20 -6.23 20.26
N ALA A 399 -21.06 -5.32 19.31
CA ALA A 399 -20.87 -5.66 17.90
C ALA A 399 -19.48 -6.25 17.64
N ALA A 400 -19.34 -7.02 16.57
CA ALA A 400 -18.05 -7.60 16.21
C ALA A 400 -17.08 -6.55 15.66
N THR A 401 -15.78 -6.75 15.88
CA THR A 401 -14.70 -5.98 15.26
C THR A 401 -14.01 -6.80 14.18
N SER A 402 -13.51 -6.14 13.14
CA SER A 402 -12.86 -6.81 12.01
C SER A 402 -11.73 -5.98 11.43
N SER A 403 -10.77 -6.66 10.82
CA SER A 403 -9.74 -6.08 9.98
C SER A 403 -10.06 -6.33 8.50
N SER A 404 -9.75 -5.37 7.62
CA SER A 404 -9.90 -5.58 6.19
C SER A 404 -8.84 -6.54 5.69
N ILE A 405 -9.19 -7.43 4.76
CA ILE A 405 -8.22 -8.32 4.12
C ILE A 405 -8.16 -8.07 2.61
N LEU A 406 -6.96 -8.17 2.05
CA LEU A 406 -6.73 -8.13 0.61
C LEU A 406 -6.51 -9.55 0.10
N GLN A 407 -7.31 -9.97 -0.86
CA GLN A 407 -7.19 -11.28 -1.50
C GLN A 407 -6.86 -11.13 -2.98
N GLY A 408 -6.00 -11.98 -3.50
CA GLY A 408 -5.80 -12.12 -4.95
C GLY A 408 -7.09 -12.53 -5.65
N ILE A 409 -7.26 -12.15 -6.92
CA ILE A 409 -8.49 -12.41 -7.70
C ILE A 409 -8.86 -13.90 -7.75
N THR A 410 -7.88 -14.81 -7.77
CA THR A 410 -8.13 -16.26 -7.73
C THR A 410 -8.80 -16.67 -6.43
N ARG A 411 -8.25 -16.24 -5.28
CA ARG A 411 -8.81 -16.56 -3.95
C ARG A 411 -10.15 -15.86 -3.70
N ALA A 412 -10.28 -14.61 -4.14
CA ALA A 412 -11.53 -13.87 -4.04
C ALA A 412 -12.67 -14.53 -4.84
N SER A 413 -12.36 -15.05 -6.04
CA SER A 413 -13.34 -15.73 -6.91
C SER A 413 -13.85 -17.06 -6.33
N LEU A 414 -12.94 -17.85 -5.71
CA LEU A 414 -13.30 -19.08 -5.00
C LEU A 414 -14.13 -18.82 -3.75
N GLY A 415 -13.93 -17.66 -3.10
CA GLY A 415 -14.61 -17.26 -1.88
C GLY A 415 -15.95 -16.55 -2.07
N THR A 416 -16.54 -16.59 -3.27
CA THR A 416 -17.84 -15.96 -3.56
C THR A 416 -19.00 -16.67 -2.86
N LYS A 417 -20.12 -15.95 -2.65
CA LYS A 417 -21.32 -16.51 -1.97
C LYS A 417 -21.97 -17.65 -2.77
N SER A 418 -22.01 -17.49 -4.09
CA SER A 418 -22.61 -18.45 -5.00
C SER A 418 -21.64 -19.61 -5.22
N PHE A 419 -21.97 -20.77 -4.63
CA PHE A 419 -21.15 -21.96 -4.81
C PHE A 419 -21.25 -22.48 -6.24
N ILE A 420 -22.35 -22.19 -6.95
CA ILE A 420 -22.53 -22.54 -8.37
C ILE A 420 -21.54 -21.74 -9.22
N SER A 421 -21.44 -20.43 -8.99
CA SER A 421 -20.47 -19.57 -9.68
C SER A 421 -19.04 -19.93 -9.32
N ALA A 422 -18.74 -20.15 -8.02
CA ALA A 422 -17.41 -20.53 -7.56
C ALA A 422 -16.95 -21.86 -8.16
N ALA A 423 -17.82 -22.88 -8.18
CA ALA A 423 -17.52 -24.19 -8.75
C ALA A 423 -17.26 -24.14 -10.27
N SER A 424 -17.79 -23.15 -10.99
CA SER A 424 -17.51 -22.97 -12.43
C SER A 424 -16.10 -22.44 -12.74
N PHE A 425 -15.37 -21.92 -11.74
CA PHE A 425 -14.07 -21.28 -11.95
C PHE A 425 -12.91 -22.27 -11.82
N GLN A 426 -12.60 -22.73 -10.61
CA GLN A 426 -11.52 -23.67 -10.28
C GLN A 426 -11.89 -24.46 -9.01
N GLU A 427 -11.09 -25.49 -8.67
CA GLU A 427 -11.24 -26.29 -7.44
C GLU A 427 -12.67 -26.86 -7.20
N THR A 428 -13.34 -27.30 -8.27
CA THR A 428 -14.76 -27.73 -8.26
C THR A 428 -15.10 -28.69 -7.12
N THR A 429 -14.29 -29.74 -6.93
CA THR A 429 -14.50 -30.76 -5.89
C THR A 429 -14.49 -30.18 -4.49
N LYS A 430 -13.58 -29.24 -4.21
CA LYS A 430 -13.46 -28.60 -2.90
C LYS A 430 -14.66 -27.70 -2.62
N VAL A 431 -15.06 -26.89 -3.60
CA VAL A 431 -16.20 -25.97 -3.49
C VAL A 431 -17.50 -26.75 -3.23
N LEU A 432 -17.74 -27.84 -3.98
CA LEU A 432 -18.94 -28.65 -3.82
C LEU A 432 -18.96 -29.42 -2.50
N ASN A 433 -17.83 -29.96 -2.05
CA ASN A 433 -17.73 -30.62 -0.76
C ASN A 433 -18.04 -29.65 0.39
N GLU A 434 -17.46 -28.45 0.37
CA GLU A 434 -17.72 -27.43 1.39
C GLU A 434 -19.20 -26.97 1.37
N ALA A 435 -19.78 -26.81 0.18
CA ALA A 435 -21.19 -26.48 0.03
C ALA A 435 -22.11 -27.58 0.57
N ALA A 436 -21.78 -28.85 0.33
CA ALA A 436 -22.55 -30.00 0.81
C ALA A 436 -22.47 -30.14 2.34
N ILE A 437 -21.27 -30.02 2.92
CA ILE A 437 -21.06 -30.10 4.38
C ILE A 437 -21.84 -29.00 5.10
N ASN A 438 -21.82 -27.78 4.56
CA ASN A 438 -22.52 -26.64 5.16
C ASN A 438 -24.01 -26.55 4.79
N GLY A 439 -24.51 -27.43 3.91
CA GLY A 439 -25.87 -27.35 3.37
C GLY A 439 -26.18 -25.99 2.71
N LYS A 440 -25.20 -25.41 2.00
CA LYS A 440 -25.33 -24.07 1.40
C LYS A 440 -26.49 -24.03 0.40
N ARG A 441 -27.22 -22.92 0.40
CA ARG A 441 -28.27 -22.60 -0.58
C ARG A 441 -27.83 -21.43 -1.43
N ASP A 442 -28.07 -21.52 -2.73
CA ASP A 442 -27.75 -20.45 -3.67
C ASP A 442 -29.01 -19.61 -3.96
N ASN A 443 -28.88 -18.28 -3.90
CA ASN A 443 -30.00 -17.35 -4.06
C ASN A 443 -30.11 -16.78 -5.48
N LEU A 444 -29.23 -17.19 -6.39
CA LEU A 444 -29.23 -16.80 -7.80
C LEU A 444 -29.23 -15.27 -8.02
N LEU A 445 -28.34 -14.56 -7.32
CA LEU A 445 -28.20 -13.10 -7.38
C LEU A 445 -27.18 -12.61 -8.42
N GLY A 446 -26.27 -13.48 -8.85
CA GLY A 446 -25.20 -13.22 -9.79
C GLY A 446 -25.54 -13.60 -11.24
N LEU A 447 -24.63 -13.26 -12.16
CA LEU A 447 -24.83 -13.54 -13.59
C LEU A 447 -24.62 -15.02 -13.92
N LYS A 448 -23.50 -15.61 -13.46
CA LYS A 448 -23.07 -16.96 -13.85
C LYS A 448 -24.04 -18.06 -13.44
N GLU A 449 -24.49 -18.04 -12.19
CA GLU A 449 -25.47 -19.00 -11.68
C GLU A 449 -26.78 -18.99 -12.48
N ASN A 450 -27.30 -17.82 -12.85
CA ASN A 450 -28.50 -17.72 -13.67
C ASN A 450 -28.27 -18.24 -15.10
N VAL A 451 -27.10 -17.98 -15.69
CA VAL A 451 -26.75 -18.58 -16.99
C VAL A 451 -26.69 -20.10 -16.92
N ILE A 452 -26.09 -20.68 -15.87
CA ILE A 452 -25.96 -22.13 -15.71
C ILE A 452 -27.33 -22.81 -15.53
N VAL A 453 -28.24 -22.17 -14.79
CA VAL A 453 -29.59 -22.70 -14.53
C VAL A 453 -30.56 -22.42 -15.70
N GLY A 454 -30.22 -21.49 -16.60
CA GLY A 454 -31.07 -21.09 -17.73
C GLY A 454 -32.11 -20.02 -17.38
N HIS A 455 -31.91 -19.27 -16.31
CA HIS A 455 -32.73 -18.12 -15.92
C HIS A 455 -32.27 -16.84 -16.63
N LEU A 456 -33.14 -15.82 -16.63
CA LEU A 456 -32.75 -14.47 -17.03
C LEU A 456 -31.65 -13.96 -16.09
N ILE A 457 -30.59 -13.38 -16.66
CA ILE A 457 -29.52 -12.78 -15.86
C ILE A 457 -30.03 -11.53 -15.13
N PRO A 458 -29.64 -11.30 -13.86
CA PRO A 458 -30.08 -10.16 -13.07
C PRO A 458 -29.37 -8.85 -13.47
N SER A 459 -29.37 -8.54 -14.77
CA SER A 459 -28.79 -7.33 -15.36
C SER A 459 -29.54 -6.98 -16.65
N GLY A 460 -29.53 -5.69 -17.02
CA GLY A 460 -30.28 -5.20 -18.18
C GLY A 460 -31.78 -5.47 -18.04
N THR A 461 -32.38 -6.16 -19.02
CA THR A 461 -33.81 -6.50 -19.04
C THR A 461 -34.21 -7.56 -18.02
N GLY A 462 -33.27 -8.36 -17.51
CA GLY A 462 -33.54 -9.39 -16.51
C GLY A 462 -33.46 -8.91 -15.06
N LEU A 463 -33.40 -7.59 -14.82
CA LEU A 463 -33.50 -7.04 -13.46
C LEU A 463 -34.88 -7.38 -12.87
N ARG A 464 -34.90 -7.98 -11.67
CA ARG A 464 -36.15 -8.36 -10.97
C ARG A 464 -37.10 -7.18 -10.72
N SER A 465 -36.58 -5.95 -10.69
CA SER A 465 -37.41 -4.74 -10.62
C SER A 465 -38.32 -4.58 -11.83
N TYR A 466 -37.88 -5.01 -13.01
CA TYR A 466 -38.65 -4.90 -14.25
C TYR A 466 -39.73 -5.97 -14.40
N GLU A 467 -39.60 -7.13 -13.73
CA GLU A 467 -40.63 -8.18 -13.74
C GLU A 467 -41.98 -7.69 -13.21
N ARG A 468 -41.98 -6.70 -12.31
CA ARG A 468 -43.19 -6.15 -11.70
C ARG A 468 -43.67 -4.86 -12.38
N ILE A 469 -42.95 -4.36 -13.38
CA ILE A 469 -43.37 -3.18 -14.12
C ILE A 469 -44.32 -3.64 -15.22
N ILE A 470 -45.61 -3.39 -14.99
CA ILE A 470 -46.65 -3.58 -16.00
C ILE A 470 -46.79 -2.24 -16.74
N VAL A 471 -46.47 -2.24 -18.03
CA VAL A 471 -46.66 -1.07 -18.90
C VAL A 471 -47.94 -1.30 -19.70
N GLY A 472 -48.90 -0.38 -19.60
CA GLY A 472 -50.17 -0.41 -20.32
C GLY A 472 -50.48 0.93 -20.96
N SER A 473 -51.56 1.01 -21.74
CA SER A 473 -52.01 2.28 -22.31
C SER A 473 -52.68 3.16 -21.22
N GLN A 474 -52.51 4.48 -21.32
CA GLN A 474 -53.15 5.41 -20.38
C GLN A 474 -54.69 5.28 -20.42
N GLU A 475 -55.25 5.06 -21.62
CA GLU A 475 -56.70 4.88 -21.79
C GLU A 475 -57.24 3.62 -21.09
N GLU A 476 -56.51 2.51 -21.11
CA GLU A 476 -56.89 1.28 -20.38
C GLU A 476 -56.77 1.47 -18.86
N TYR A 477 -55.76 2.21 -18.40
CA TYR A 477 -55.59 2.53 -16.99
C TYR A 477 -56.75 3.41 -16.48
N ASP A 478 -57.11 4.45 -17.22
CA ASP A 478 -58.19 5.36 -16.84
C ASP A 478 -59.55 4.63 -16.82
N LYS A 479 -59.78 3.69 -17.76
CA LYS A 479 -60.97 2.81 -17.76
C LYS A 479 -61.01 1.86 -16.56
N LEU A 480 -59.88 1.23 -16.24
CA LEU A 480 -59.75 0.34 -15.07
C LEU A 480 -59.94 1.10 -13.75
N MET A 481 -59.49 2.35 -13.65
CA MET A 481 -59.68 3.18 -12.47
C MET A 481 -61.13 3.69 -12.36
N ALA A 482 -61.78 4.01 -13.48
CA ALA A 482 -63.20 4.37 -13.51
C ALA A 482 -64.09 3.21 -13.05
N SER A 483 -63.87 1.99 -13.57
CA SER A 483 -64.63 0.81 -13.16
C SER A 483 -64.42 0.46 -11.69
N LYS A 484 -63.20 0.63 -11.18
CA LYS A 484 -62.88 0.39 -9.76
C LYS A 484 -63.52 1.41 -8.83
N LYS A 485 -63.74 2.64 -9.31
CA LYS A 485 -64.43 3.69 -8.56
C LYS A 485 -65.94 3.42 -8.50
N GLU A 486 -66.53 2.97 -9.60
CA GLU A 486 -67.92 2.51 -9.67
C GLU A 486 -68.17 1.29 -8.76
N GLU A 487 -67.24 0.33 -8.70
CA GLU A 487 -67.34 -0.81 -7.77
C GLU A 487 -67.29 -0.38 -6.30
N VAL A 488 -66.46 0.60 -5.95
CA VAL A 488 -66.36 1.10 -4.57
C VAL A 488 -67.60 1.90 -4.18
N GLU A 489 -68.18 2.65 -5.11
CA GLU A 489 -69.45 3.37 -4.90
C GLU A 489 -70.64 2.39 -4.78
N ALA A 490 -70.67 1.32 -5.58
CA ALA A 490 -71.71 0.27 -5.51
C ALA A 490 -71.63 -0.65 -4.28
N VAL A 491 -70.49 -0.68 -3.57
CA VAL A 491 -70.33 -1.38 -2.28
C VAL A 491 -70.64 -0.45 -1.09
N ALA A 492 -70.66 0.87 -1.33
CA ALA A 492 -70.97 1.89 -0.34
C ALA A 492 -72.48 2.25 -0.28
N GLU A 493 -73.22 2.03 -1.37
CA GLU A 493 -74.70 1.92 -1.38
C GLU A 493 -75.17 0.56 -0.85
#